data_AF-A0A0C1NT96-F1
#
_entry.id   AF-A0A0C1NT96-F1
#
_cell.length_a   1.000
_cell.length_b   1.000
_cell.length_c   1.000
_cell.angle_alpha   90.00
_cell.angle_beta   90.00
_cell.angle_gamma   90.00
#
_symmetry.space_group_name_H-M   'P 1'
#
loop_
_entity.id
_entity.type
_entity.pdbx_description
1 polymer ?
#
loop_
_entity_poly.entity_id
_entity_poly.type
_entity_poly.pdbx_seq_one_letter_code
_entity_poly.pdbx_strand_id
1 'polypeptide(L)'
;MVHNNTRSLIVFINVMMIFYGMAYTSNCFGKDLCINENANLRCLRENFDDLYAKNYTIFWKILREAGDAASECRSYDDIDAFLKLSSIRNRNAEFKEYLNEIIENLTIRKSAIFLDALSRLDDNSIYSVIGLLQRPIFIPIEDIKKVFYKNRNNKKYKKVMNVYFKKSKEQERNKGRGEKK
;
A
#
# COMPACT_ATOMS: atom_id res chain seq x y z
N MET A 1 -18.27 71.47 -21.49
CA MET A 1 -17.33 70.46 -20.96
C MET A 1 -18.10 69.56 -20.02
N VAL A 2 -17.77 68.27 -19.96
CA VAL A 2 -18.49 67.16 -19.27
C VAL A 2 -19.56 66.50 -20.14
N HIS A 3 -19.19 65.40 -20.80
CA HIS A 3 -19.90 64.11 -20.80
C HIS A 3 -19.28 63.16 -21.85
N ASN A 4 -18.16 62.52 -21.50
CA ASN A 4 -17.55 61.47 -22.33
C ASN A 4 -17.07 60.26 -21.49
N ASN A 5 -17.72 59.97 -20.35
CA ASN A 5 -17.27 58.93 -19.41
C ASN A 5 -18.25 57.76 -19.19
N THR A 6 -19.31 57.61 -19.99
CA THR A 6 -20.29 56.53 -19.79
C THR A 6 -20.05 55.29 -20.65
N ARG A 7 -19.19 55.35 -21.67
CA ARG A 7 -18.91 54.20 -22.55
C ARG A 7 -17.89 53.20 -21.99
N SER A 8 -17.10 53.60 -20.99
CA SER A 8 -16.06 52.71 -20.42
C SER A 8 -16.61 51.71 -19.40
N LEU A 9 -17.70 52.05 -18.69
CA LEU A 9 -18.22 51.22 -17.59
C LEU A 9 -18.96 49.96 -18.06
N ILE A 10 -19.55 49.97 -19.26
CA ILE A 10 -20.37 48.84 -19.77
C ILE A 10 -19.48 47.67 -20.26
N VAL A 11 -18.24 47.95 -20.67
CA VAL A 11 -17.30 46.93 -21.17
C VAL A 11 -16.75 46.08 -20.01
N PHE A 12 -16.52 46.68 -18.84
CA PHE A 12 -15.98 45.95 -17.69
C PHE A 12 -16.97 44.98 -17.04
N ILE A 13 -18.28 45.25 -17.09
CA ILE A 13 -19.30 44.38 -16.49
C ILE A 13 -19.48 43.08 -17.31
N ASN A 14 -19.27 43.11 -18.62
CA ASN A 14 -19.38 41.91 -19.47
C ASN A 14 -18.18 40.94 -19.31
N VAL A 15 -16.99 41.43 -18.97
CA VAL A 15 -15.80 40.56 -18.77
C VAL A 15 -15.87 39.80 -17.44
N MET A 16 -16.50 40.36 -16.40
CA MET A 16 -16.68 39.70 -15.10
C MET A 16 -17.71 38.55 -15.12
N MET A 17 -18.71 38.57 -16.02
CA MET A 17 -19.65 37.45 -16.14
C MET A 17 -19.09 36.25 -16.92
N ILE A 18 -18.06 36.44 -17.76
CA ILE A 18 -17.41 35.33 -18.47
C ILE A 18 -16.48 34.54 -17.53
N PHE A 19 -15.92 35.17 -16.49
CA PHE A 19 -15.10 34.48 -15.49
C PHE A 19 -15.91 33.73 -14.42
N TYR A 20 -17.16 34.14 -14.15
CA TYR A 20 -18.04 33.40 -13.23
C TYR A 20 -18.71 32.16 -13.85
N GLY A 21 -18.71 32.04 -15.18
CA GLY A 21 -19.30 30.90 -15.90
C GLY A 21 -18.46 29.63 -15.94
N MET A 22 -17.18 29.66 -15.54
CA MET A 22 -16.29 28.48 -15.57
C MET A 22 -16.13 27.77 -14.22
N ALA A 23 -16.89 28.16 -13.18
CA ALA A 23 -16.76 27.57 -11.85
C ALA A 23 -17.69 26.35 -11.59
N TYR A 24 -18.59 26.00 -12.52
CA TYR A 24 -19.65 25.00 -12.26
C TYR A 24 -19.71 23.83 -13.25
N THR A 25 -18.60 23.49 -13.89
CA THR A 25 -18.45 22.17 -14.51
C THR A 25 -17.32 21.39 -13.83
N SER A 26 -17.32 21.35 -12.50
CA SER A 26 -16.80 20.17 -11.80
C SER A 26 -17.77 19.04 -12.11
N ASN A 27 -17.57 18.45 -13.28
CA ASN A 27 -18.16 17.22 -13.73
C ASN A 27 -18.09 16.19 -12.59
N CYS A 28 -19.17 16.08 -11.80
CA CYS A 28 -19.46 14.97 -10.89
C CYS A 28 -19.78 13.70 -11.70
N PHE A 29 -18.98 13.42 -12.73
CA PHE A 29 -18.76 12.06 -13.15
C PHE A 29 -17.90 11.46 -12.05
N GLY A 30 -18.55 10.93 -11.01
CA GLY A 30 -17.93 9.93 -10.16
C GLY A 30 -17.42 8.85 -11.10
N LYS A 31 -16.13 8.91 -11.46
CA LYS A 31 -15.51 7.88 -12.28
C LYS A 31 -15.76 6.58 -11.55
N ASP A 32 -16.37 5.63 -12.25
CA ASP A 32 -16.47 4.24 -11.88
C ASP A 32 -15.05 3.67 -11.72
N LEU A 33 -14.42 3.97 -10.59
CA LEU A 33 -13.06 3.57 -10.27
C LEU A 33 -13.03 2.06 -10.04
N CYS A 34 -12.19 1.37 -10.80
CA CYS A 34 -11.94 -0.06 -10.67
C CYS A 34 -13.20 -0.95 -10.75
N ILE A 35 -14.06 -0.71 -11.76
CA ILE A 35 -15.25 -1.56 -12.01
C ILE A 35 -14.94 -2.62 -13.10
N ASN A 36 -15.67 -3.73 -13.05
CA ASN A 36 -15.60 -4.85 -14.00
C ASN A 36 -14.16 -5.40 -14.13
N GLU A 37 -13.65 -5.51 -15.36
CA GLU A 37 -12.33 -6.06 -15.68
C GLU A 37 -11.16 -5.24 -15.09
N ASN A 38 -11.43 -4.01 -14.65
CA ASN A 38 -10.45 -3.15 -14.00
C ASN A 38 -10.42 -3.30 -12.47
N ALA A 39 -11.29 -4.12 -11.88
CA ALA A 39 -11.29 -4.44 -10.45
C ALA A 39 -10.12 -5.40 -10.10
N ASN A 40 -8.89 -4.90 -10.14
CA ASN A 40 -7.69 -5.70 -9.88
C ASN A 40 -6.69 -4.98 -8.98
N LEU A 41 -5.67 -5.71 -8.50
CA LEU A 41 -4.64 -5.19 -7.60
C LEU A 41 -3.89 -3.96 -8.14
N ARG A 42 -3.68 -3.88 -9.45
CA ARG A 42 -3.04 -2.71 -10.07
C ARG A 42 -3.90 -1.47 -9.85
N CYS A 43 -5.20 -1.56 -10.13
CA CYS A 43 -6.13 -0.47 -9.94
C CYS A 43 -6.22 -0.04 -8.46
N LEU A 44 -6.23 -1.00 -7.53
CA LEU A 44 -6.19 -0.73 -6.09
C LEU A 44 -4.93 0.05 -5.68
N ARG A 45 -3.76 -0.32 -6.20
CA ARG A 45 -2.50 0.36 -5.85
C ARG A 45 -2.46 1.80 -6.36
N GLU A 46 -2.97 2.03 -7.57
CA GLU A 46 -2.94 3.34 -8.23
C GLU A 46 -3.98 4.30 -7.64
N ASN A 47 -5.09 3.78 -7.11
CA ASN A 47 -6.23 4.57 -6.63
C ASN A 47 -6.57 4.27 -5.16
N PHE A 48 -5.56 3.94 -4.35
CA PHE A 48 -5.76 3.40 -2.99
C PHE A 48 -6.66 4.30 -2.13
N ASP A 49 -6.30 5.58 -2.00
CA ASP A 49 -7.02 6.52 -1.13
C ASP A 49 -8.43 6.81 -1.65
N ASP A 50 -8.57 6.97 -2.97
CA ASP A 50 -9.86 7.23 -3.61
C ASP A 50 -10.81 6.03 -3.50
N LEU A 51 -10.32 4.81 -3.75
CA LEU A 51 -11.12 3.60 -3.59
C LEU A 51 -11.52 3.40 -2.13
N TYR A 52 -10.60 3.57 -1.20
CA TYR A 52 -10.91 3.43 0.22
C TYR A 52 -12.00 4.42 0.66
N ALA A 53 -11.89 5.69 0.24
CA ALA A 53 -12.81 6.75 0.66
C ALA A 53 -14.17 6.71 -0.08
N LYS A 54 -14.16 6.41 -1.39
CA LYS A 54 -15.34 6.57 -2.26
C LYS A 54 -16.00 5.25 -2.64
N ASN A 55 -15.26 4.14 -2.63
CA ASN A 55 -15.78 2.83 -3.02
C ASN A 55 -15.23 1.69 -2.15
N TYR A 56 -15.49 1.81 -0.85
CA TYR A 56 -15.00 0.92 0.20
C TYR A 56 -15.32 -0.57 -0.06
N THR A 57 -16.50 -0.86 -0.63
CA THR A 57 -16.89 -2.23 -0.98
C THR A 57 -15.99 -2.83 -2.06
N ILE A 58 -15.71 -2.08 -3.14
CA ILE A 58 -14.80 -2.53 -4.20
C ILE A 58 -13.36 -2.65 -3.67
N PHE A 59 -12.92 -1.70 -2.84
CA PHE A 59 -11.62 -1.76 -2.18
C PHE A 59 -11.42 -3.10 -1.46
N TRP A 60 -12.34 -3.47 -0.56
CA TRP A 60 -12.24 -4.70 0.21
C TRP A 60 -12.51 -5.96 -0.61
N LYS A 61 -13.29 -5.86 -1.69
CA LYS A 61 -13.47 -6.98 -2.62
C LYS A 61 -12.14 -7.34 -3.27
N ILE A 62 -11.50 -6.37 -3.94
CA ILE A 62 -10.21 -6.58 -4.63
C ILE A 62 -9.14 -7.06 -3.65
N LEU A 63 -9.07 -6.43 -2.47
CA LEU A 63 -8.08 -6.77 -1.46
C LEU A 63 -8.26 -8.20 -0.92
N ARG A 64 -9.51 -8.62 -0.66
CA ARG A 64 -9.79 -9.98 -0.17
C ARG A 64 -9.55 -11.04 -1.22
N GLU A 65 -10.00 -10.81 -2.46
CA GLU A 65 -9.73 -11.73 -3.58
C GLU A 65 -8.22 -11.95 -3.77
N ALA A 66 -7.43 -10.88 -3.64
CA ALA A 66 -5.97 -10.97 -3.69
C ALA A 66 -5.36 -11.71 -2.48
N GLY A 67 -5.87 -11.46 -1.27
CA GLY A 67 -5.44 -12.15 -0.06
C GLY A 67 -5.75 -13.65 -0.08
N ASP A 68 -6.91 -14.02 -0.60
CA ASP A 68 -7.34 -15.41 -0.78
C ASP A 68 -6.45 -16.11 -1.81
N ALA A 69 -6.22 -15.48 -2.97
CA ALA A 69 -5.33 -16.03 -4.00
C ALA A 69 -3.90 -16.25 -3.49
N ALA A 70 -3.36 -15.31 -2.70
CA ALA A 70 -2.06 -15.44 -2.06
C ALA A 70 -2.05 -16.56 -1.01
N SER A 71 -3.07 -16.62 -0.15
CA SER A 71 -3.19 -17.63 0.93
C SER A 71 -3.31 -19.05 0.40
N GLU A 72 -4.06 -19.23 -0.70
CA GLU A 72 -4.21 -20.50 -1.41
C GLU A 72 -2.96 -20.86 -2.24
N CYS A 73 -2.00 -19.95 -2.37
CA CYS A 73 -0.80 -20.12 -3.19
C CYS A 73 -1.12 -20.48 -4.66
N ARG A 74 -2.16 -19.86 -5.24
CA ARG A 74 -2.62 -20.16 -6.61
C ARG A 74 -1.52 -20.01 -7.64
N SER A 75 -0.76 -18.94 -7.52
CA SER A 75 0.44 -18.73 -8.30
C SER A 75 1.46 -17.93 -7.50
N TYR A 76 2.71 -18.04 -7.92
CA TYR A 76 3.78 -17.20 -7.46
C TYR A 76 3.49 -15.71 -7.72
N ASP A 77 2.85 -15.36 -8.84
CA ASP A 77 2.58 -13.97 -9.19
C ASP A 77 1.50 -13.33 -8.31
N ASP A 78 0.51 -14.11 -7.86
CA ASP A 78 -0.51 -13.66 -6.91
C ASP A 78 0.11 -13.30 -5.56
N ILE A 79 1.03 -14.14 -5.07
CA ILE A 79 1.73 -13.88 -3.81
C ILE A 79 2.61 -12.63 -3.96
N ASP A 80 3.37 -12.50 -5.05
CA ASP A 80 4.20 -11.31 -5.29
C ASP A 80 3.36 -10.04 -5.37
N ALA A 81 2.25 -10.08 -6.10
CA ALA A 81 1.36 -8.95 -6.28
C ALA A 81 0.76 -8.53 -4.93
N PHE A 82 0.37 -9.49 -4.09
CA PHE A 82 -0.14 -9.22 -2.75
C PHE A 82 0.95 -8.67 -1.82
N LEU A 83 2.14 -9.28 -1.78
CA LEU A 83 3.25 -8.80 -0.94
C LEU A 83 3.70 -7.37 -1.29
N LYS A 84 3.63 -6.99 -2.58
CA LYS A 84 3.90 -5.61 -3.03
C LYS A 84 2.96 -4.57 -2.44
N LEU A 85 1.78 -4.95 -1.95
CA LEU A 85 0.87 -4.03 -1.25
C LEU A 85 1.49 -3.45 0.02
N SER A 86 2.45 -4.14 0.64
CA SER A 86 3.18 -3.63 1.82
C SER A 86 4.00 -2.37 1.53
N SER A 87 4.29 -2.09 0.26
CA SER A 87 5.00 -0.87 -0.17
C SER A 87 4.11 0.38 -0.23
N ILE A 88 2.78 0.21 -0.16
CA ILE A 88 1.85 1.34 -0.17
C ILE A 88 2.01 2.14 1.12
N ARG A 89 2.46 3.38 0.99
CA ARG A 89 2.61 4.31 2.12
C ARG A 89 1.26 4.88 2.51
N ASN A 90 0.47 4.12 3.28
CA ASN A 90 -0.76 4.62 3.88
C ASN A 90 -0.70 4.55 5.41
N ARG A 91 -1.63 5.24 6.07
CA ARG A 91 -1.83 5.21 7.53
C ARG A 91 -3.05 4.41 7.94
N ASN A 92 -3.67 3.68 7.00
CA ASN A 92 -4.88 2.94 7.26
C ASN A 92 -4.59 1.73 8.14
N ALA A 93 -5.18 1.69 9.34
CA ALA A 93 -4.94 0.63 10.31
C ALA A 93 -5.56 -0.70 9.87
N GLU A 94 -6.81 -0.69 9.42
CA GLU A 94 -7.56 -1.88 9.00
C GLU A 94 -6.87 -2.60 7.83
N PHE A 95 -6.45 -1.85 6.82
CA PHE A 95 -5.68 -2.39 5.70
C PHE A 95 -4.37 -3.03 6.16
N LYS A 96 -3.63 -2.36 7.07
CA LYS A 96 -2.36 -2.89 7.58
C LYS A 96 -2.56 -4.13 8.44
N GLU A 97 -3.62 -4.14 9.24
CA GLU A 97 -3.99 -5.28 10.07
C GLU A 97 -4.32 -6.49 9.18
N TYR A 98 -5.21 -6.32 8.20
CA TYR A 98 -5.52 -7.37 7.23
C TYR A 98 -4.27 -7.87 6.49
N LEU A 99 -3.42 -6.95 6.02
CA LEU A 99 -2.19 -7.32 5.32
C LEU A 99 -1.23 -8.10 6.23
N ASN A 100 -1.09 -7.69 7.50
CA ASN A 100 -0.27 -8.40 8.49
C ASN A 100 -0.79 -9.82 8.71
N GLU A 101 -2.10 -9.99 8.89
CA GLU A 101 -2.71 -11.30 9.14
C GLU A 101 -2.33 -12.30 8.03
N ILE A 102 -2.50 -11.90 6.77
CA ILE A 102 -2.20 -12.76 5.63
C ILE A 102 -0.68 -13.01 5.51
N ILE A 103 0.16 -11.98 5.62
CA ILE A 103 1.62 -12.10 5.47
C ILE A 103 2.22 -12.97 6.59
N GLU A 104 1.79 -12.79 7.82
CA GLU A 104 2.24 -13.59 8.96
C GLU A 104 1.83 -15.05 8.78
N ASN A 105 0.58 -15.31 8.43
CA ASN A 105 0.10 -16.67 8.16
C ASN A 105 0.85 -17.34 7.00
N LEU A 106 1.12 -16.62 5.90
CA LEU A 106 1.95 -17.12 4.80
C LEU A 106 3.36 -17.48 5.28
N THR A 107 3.96 -16.63 6.12
CA THR A 107 5.31 -16.85 6.65
C THR A 107 5.41 -18.16 7.44
N ILE A 108 4.40 -18.49 8.25
CA ILE A 108 4.42 -19.70 9.08
C ILE A 108 3.90 -20.92 8.30
N ARG A 109 2.70 -20.82 7.73
CA ARG A 109 2.00 -21.97 7.14
C ARG A 109 2.56 -22.38 5.79
N LYS A 110 3.16 -21.43 5.04
CA LYS A 110 3.63 -21.61 3.65
C LYS A 110 5.06 -21.07 3.45
N SER A 111 5.89 -21.20 4.48
CA SER A 111 7.25 -20.58 4.56
C SER A 111 8.11 -20.71 3.30
N ALA A 112 8.16 -21.88 2.65
CA ALA A 112 8.97 -22.08 1.45
C ALA A 112 8.49 -21.23 0.26
N ILE A 113 7.19 -21.29 -0.03
CA ILE A 113 6.57 -20.52 -1.13
C ILE A 113 6.65 -19.02 -0.81
N PHE A 114 6.40 -18.64 0.45
CA PHE A 114 6.53 -17.25 0.90
C PHE A 114 7.95 -16.70 0.69
N LEU A 115 9.00 -17.43 1.11
CA LEU A 115 10.38 -16.98 0.94
C LEU A 115 10.80 -16.93 -0.53
N ASP A 116 10.32 -17.86 -1.36
CA ASP A 116 10.52 -17.84 -2.80
C ASP A 116 9.91 -16.58 -3.43
N ALA A 117 8.64 -16.30 -3.13
CA ALA A 117 7.95 -15.10 -3.59
C ALA A 117 8.68 -13.83 -3.12
N LEU A 118 8.95 -13.72 -1.82
CA LEU A 118 9.66 -12.58 -1.23
C LEU A 118 11.04 -12.35 -1.87
N SER A 119 11.74 -13.39 -2.30
CA SER A 119 13.06 -13.27 -2.96
C SER A 119 13.01 -12.66 -4.37
N ARG A 120 11.84 -12.69 -5.03
CA ARG A 120 11.62 -12.10 -6.37
C ARG A 120 11.23 -10.62 -6.32
N LEU A 121 10.90 -10.11 -5.14
CA LEU A 121 10.50 -8.73 -4.96
C LEU A 121 11.69 -7.74 -5.08
N ASP A 122 11.35 -6.50 -5.43
CA ASP A 122 12.26 -5.38 -5.36
C ASP A 122 12.62 -5.05 -3.89
N ASP A 123 13.70 -4.29 -3.71
CA ASP A 123 14.26 -3.99 -2.38
C ASP A 123 13.22 -3.31 -1.48
N ASN A 124 12.48 -2.33 -2.01
CA ASN A 124 11.52 -1.56 -1.22
C ASN A 124 10.39 -2.46 -0.72
N SER A 125 9.85 -3.32 -1.59
CA SER A 125 8.85 -4.32 -1.22
C SER A 125 9.37 -5.29 -0.15
N ILE A 126 10.61 -5.79 -0.27
CA ILE A 126 11.22 -6.65 0.77
C ILE A 126 11.34 -5.89 2.10
N TYR A 127 11.85 -4.65 2.09
CA TYR A 127 11.98 -3.84 3.30
C TYR A 127 10.66 -3.60 4.00
N SER A 128 9.58 -3.40 3.23
CA SER A 128 8.22 -3.24 3.74
C SER A 128 7.70 -4.52 4.38
N VAL A 129 7.72 -5.65 3.67
CA VAL A 129 7.29 -6.96 4.22
C VAL A 129 8.08 -7.32 5.48
N ILE A 130 9.40 -7.19 5.45
CA ILE A 130 10.22 -7.45 6.65
C ILE A 130 9.91 -6.45 7.77
N GLY A 131 9.56 -5.21 7.45
CA GLY A 131 9.13 -4.22 8.45
C GLY A 131 7.88 -4.68 9.22
N LEU A 132 6.91 -5.24 8.51
CA LEU A 132 5.71 -5.84 9.09
C LEU A 132 6.06 -7.05 9.97
N LEU A 133 6.85 -7.99 9.46
CA LEU A 133 7.24 -9.21 10.16
C LEU A 133 8.15 -9.00 11.40
N GLN A 134 8.75 -7.82 11.55
CA GLN A 134 9.51 -7.46 12.74
C GLN A 134 8.62 -6.91 13.88
N ARG A 135 7.34 -6.63 13.58
CA ARG A 135 6.33 -6.16 14.54
C ARG A 135 5.01 -6.88 14.27
N PRO A 136 5.01 -8.22 14.36
CA PRO A 136 3.81 -8.99 14.04
C PRO A 136 2.70 -8.70 15.05
N ILE A 137 1.47 -8.83 14.59
CA ILE A 137 0.26 -8.59 15.38
C ILE A 137 -0.40 -9.91 15.78
N PHE A 138 -0.39 -10.90 14.89
CA PHE A 138 -1.18 -12.13 15.03
C PHE A 138 -0.34 -13.32 15.46
N ILE A 139 0.91 -13.37 15.04
CA ILE A 139 1.82 -14.49 15.28
C ILE A 139 2.97 -14.03 16.19
N PRO A 140 3.35 -14.82 17.21
CA PRO A 140 4.51 -14.51 18.02
C PRO A 140 5.76 -14.32 17.16
N ILE A 141 6.50 -13.23 17.41
CA ILE A 141 7.74 -12.91 16.69
C ILE A 141 8.77 -14.05 16.74
N GLU A 142 8.72 -14.89 17.76
CA GLU A 142 9.62 -16.03 17.92
C GLU A 142 9.36 -17.13 16.89
N ASP A 143 8.12 -17.33 16.47
CA ASP A 143 7.78 -18.30 15.43
C ASP A 143 8.19 -17.78 14.05
N ILE A 144 8.03 -16.48 13.81
CA ILE A 144 8.55 -15.83 12.61
C ILE A 144 10.08 -15.95 12.57
N LYS A 145 10.77 -15.64 13.66
CA LYS A 145 12.24 -15.76 13.76
C LYS A 145 12.71 -17.17 13.42
N LYS A 146 12.03 -18.23 13.90
CA LYS A 146 12.40 -19.63 13.59
C LYS A 146 12.45 -19.87 12.08
N VAL A 147 11.50 -19.34 11.31
CA VAL A 147 11.46 -19.47 9.84
C VAL A 147 12.71 -18.85 9.20
N PHE A 148 13.06 -17.61 9.60
CA PHE A 148 14.23 -16.92 9.05
C PHE A 148 15.55 -17.55 9.52
N TYR A 149 15.66 -17.98 10.79
CA TYR A 149 16.85 -18.64 11.31
C TYR A 149 17.13 -19.98 10.61
N LYS A 150 16.08 -20.80 10.39
CA LYS A 150 16.19 -22.06 9.64
C LYS A 150 16.75 -21.85 8.22
N ASN A 151 16.46 -20.70 7.62
CA ASN A 151 16.84 -20.35 6.26
C ASN A 151 18.01 -19.38 6.16
N ARG A 152 18.66 -19.03 7.28
CA ARG A 152 19.67 -17.97 7.36
C ARG A 152 20.83 -18.13 6.37
N ASN A 153 21.28 -19.36 6.19
CA ASN A 153 22.43 -19.69 5.33
C ASN A 153 22.01 -20.12 3.91
N ASN A 154 20.71 -20.06 3.57
CA ASN A 154 20.23 -20.44 2.26
C ASN A 154 20.62 -19.36 1.23
N LYS A 155 21.47 -19.72 0.27
CA LYS A 155 21.97 -18.81 -0.78
C LYS A 155 20.85 -18.19 -1.62
N LYS A 156 19.75 -18.94 -1.85
CA LYS A 156 18.58 -18.45 -2.61
C LYS A 156 17.96 -17.20 -1.97
N TYR A 157 17.91 -17.16 -0.63
CA TYR A 157 17.25 -16.10 0.13
C TYR A 157 18.21 -15.05 0.67
N LYS A 158 19.47 -15.03 0.23
CA LYS A 158 20.53 -14.16 0.79
C LYS A 158 20.09 -12.70 0.94
N LYS A 159 19.43 -12.15 -0.09
CA LYS A 159 18.90 -10.78 -0.09
C LYS A 159 17.89 -10.56 1.04
N VAL A 160 16.89 -11.43 1.14
CA VAL A 160 15.85 -11.39 2.17
C VAL A 160 16.45 -11.53 3.57
N MET A 161 17.35 -12.50 3.76
CA MET A 161 18.00 -12.75 5.05
C MET A 161 18.84 -11.55 5.50
N ASN A 162 19.58 -10.92 4.58
CA ASN A 162 20.35 -9.72 4.89
C ASN A 162 19.45 -8.58 5.40
N VAL A 163 18.30 -8.36 4.77
CA VAL A 163 17.36 -7.32 5.20
C VAL A 163 16.78 -7.64 6.58
N TYR A 164 16.35 -8.88 6.81
CA TYR A 164 15.79 -9.32 8.08
C TYR A 164 16.78 -9.17 9.25
N PHE A 165 17.98 -9.72 9.12
CA PHE A 165 18.98 -9.71 10.20
C PHE A 165 19.71 -8.37 10.36
N LYS A 166 19.66 -7.48 9.36
CA LYS A 166 20.14 -6.09 9.53
C LYS A 166 19.16 -5.29 10.40
N LYS A 167 17.86 -5.34 10.08
CA LYS A 167 16.83 -4.63 10.83
C LYS A 167 16.73 -5.08 12.30
N SER A 168 16.87 -6.38 12.58
CA SER A 168 16.83 -6.88 13.97
C SER A 168 17.93 -6.26 14.84
N LYS A 169 19.17 -6.18 14.32
CA LYS A 169 20.31 -5.56 15.01
C LYS A 169 20.11 -4.07 15.28
N GLU A 170 19.51 -3.35 14.34
CA GLU A 170 19.21 -1.92 14.50
C GLU A 170 18.19 -1.69 15.62
N GLN A 171 17.17 -2.54 15.73
CA GLN A 171 16.18 -2.45 16.80
C GLN A 171 16.78 -2.75 18.19
N GLU A 172 17.62 -3.78 18.30
CA GLU A 172 18.32 -4.11 19.55
C GLU A 172 19.21 -2.96 20.04
N ARG A 173 19.97 -2.33 19.13
CA ARG A 173 20.80 -1.16 19.45
C ARG A 173 20.00 0.03 19.95
N ASN A 174 18.81 0.25 19.40
CA ASN A 174 17.96 1.37 19.80
C ASN A 174 17.27 1.13 21.15
N LYS A 175 16.89 -0.11 21.48
CA LYS A 175 16.33 -0.45 22.80
C LYS A 175 17.33 -0.18 23.94
N GLY A 176 18.59 -0.61 23.80
CA GLY A 176 19.61 -0.37 24.82
C GLY A 176 20.04 1.10 25.03
N ARG A 177 19.60 2.03 24.16
CA ARG A 177 19.83 3.48 24.32
C ARG A 177 18.67 4.19 25.03
N GLY A 178 17.47 3.61 25.03
CA GLY A 178 16.29 4.20 25.66
C GLY A 178 16.26 4.06 27.18
N GLU A 179 16.95 3.05 27.72
CA GLU A 179 16.96 2.72 29.16
C GLU A 179 18.00 3.50 29.99
N LYS A 180 18.78 4.40 29.37
CA LYS A 180 19.79 5.24 30.05
C LYS A 180 19.35 6.70 30.26
N LYS A 181 18.05 6.98 30.27
CA LYS A 181 17.51 8.33 30.52
C LYS A 181 16.70 8.36 31.80
#